data_AF-A0A7C3UVD6-F1
#
_entry.id   AF-A0A7C3UVD6-F1
#
_cell.length_a   1.000
_cell.length_b   1.000
_cell.length_c   1.000
_cell.angle_alpha   90.00
_cell.angle_beta   90.00
_cell.angle_gamma   90.00
#
_symmetry.space_group_name_H-M   'P 1'
#
loop_
_entity.id
_entity.type
_entity.pdbx_description
1 polymer ?
#
loop_
_entity_poly.entity_id
_entity_poly.type
_entity_poly.pdbx_seq_one_letter_code
_entity_poly.pdbx_strand_id
1 'polypeptide(L)'
;PGDNADLSRLFKLPLNQEGFFLEAHMKLRPVDFSTEGVFMCGVAHGPKNLEENIAQAKAAAGRAGTVLAKDAVTVEGKCSVVNKTKCTACGLCELVCPAGAVTVDREQKVAVVNEALCKGCGACVASCRCGALNLKGCTDEQLMAVLEAV
;
A
#
# COMPACT_ATOMS: atom_id res chain seq x y z
N PRO A 1 -15.21 -16.69 12.23
CA PRO A 1 -14.91 -16.10 10.91
C PRO A 1 -15.87 -14.99 10.46
N GLY A 2 -17.10 -14.89 10.99
CA GLY A 2 -18.11 -13.93 10.52
C GLY A 2 -17.63 -12.48 10.42
N ASP A 3 -17.01 -11.97 11.47
CA ASP A 3 -16.59 -10.55 11.55
C ASP A 3 -15.27 -10.25 10.80
N ASN A 4 -14.55 -11.29 10.34
CA ASN A 4 -13.28 -11.09 9.63
C ASN A 4 -13.49 -10.35 8.31
N ALA A 5 -14.67 -10.47 7.68
CA ALA A 5 -14.97 -9.80 6.41
C ALA A 5 -15.00 -8.27 6.57
N ASP A 6 -15.56 -7.78 7.67
CA ASP A 6 -15.65 -6.34 7.94
C ASP A 6 -14.27 -5.77 8.28
N LEU A 7 -13.51 -6.48 9.12
CA LEU A 7 -12.13 -6.11 9.45
C LEU A 7 -11.21 -6.17 8.22
N SER A 8 -11.38 -7.16 7.36
CA SER A 8 -10.65 -7.27 6.09
C SER A 8 -10.89 -6.05 5.21
N ARG A 9 -12.13 -5.56 5.08
CA ARG A 9 -12.45 -4.34 4.32
C ARG A 9 -11.85 -3.10 4.97
N LEU A 10 -11.98 -2.97 6.29
CA LEU A 10 -11.49 -1.80 7.04
C LEU A 10 -9.97 -1.66 6.94
N PHE A 11 -9.24 -2.76 7.17
CA PHE A 11 -7.77 -2.78 7.18
C PHE A 11 -7.15 -3.15 5.83
N LYS A 12 -7.97 -3.42 4.81
CA LYS A 12 -7.55 -3.86 3.47
C LYS A 12 -6.63 -5.09 3.52
N LEU A 13 -7.05 -6.11 4.28
CA LEU A 13 -6.28 -7.34 4.52
C LEU A 13 -6.84 -8.52 3.71
N PRO A 14 -5.98 -9.38 3.16
CA PRO A 14 -6.42 -10.56 2.43
C PRO A 14 -7.00 -11.63 3.37
N LEU A 15 -8.04 -12.31 2.88
CA LEU A 15 -8.60 -13.51 3.50
C LEU A 15 -8.32 -14.72 2.60
N ASN A 16 -8.14 -15.89 3.20
CA ASN A 16 -8.10 -17.16 2.50
C ASN A 16 -9.51 -17.64 2.13
N GLN A 17 -9.62 -18.78 1.43
CA GLN A 17 -10.90 -19.34 0.98
C GLN A 17 -11.83 -19.73 2.14
N GLU A 18 -11.28 -19.95 3.34
CA GLU A 18 -12.02 -20.31 4.55
C GLU A 18 -12.45 -19.08 5.37
N GLY A 19 -12.10 -17.86 4.95
CA GLY A 19 -12.44 -16.62 5.64
C GLY A 19 -11.52 -16.26 6.82
N PHE A 20 -10.35 -16.88 6.91
CA PHE A 20 -9.29 -16.49 7.84
C PHE A 20 -8.32 -15.52 7.19
N PHE A 21 -7.65 -14.72 8.01
CA PHE A 21 -6.63 -13.79 7.53
C PHE A 21 -5.43 -14.53 6.95
N LEU A 22 -4.89 -14.03 5.85
CA LEU A 22 -3.72 -14.59 5.17
C LEU A 22 -2.46 -13.82 5.57
N GLU A 23 -1.44 -14.53 6.04
CA GLU A 23 -0.13 -13.98 6.36
C GLU A 23 0.65 -13.55 5.11
N ALA A 24 1.66 -12.69 5.30
CA ALA A 24 2.53 -12.25 4.22
C ALA A 24 3.36 -13.40 3.63
N HIS A 25 3.89 -14.28 4.48
CA HIS A 25 4.63 -15.46 4.06
C HIS A 25 4.76 -16.48 5.20
N MET A 26 4.29 -17.72 4.97
CA MET A 26 4.19 -18.80 5.96
C MET A 26 5.45 -19.05 6.81
N LYS A 27 6.65 -18.92 6.23
CA LYS A 27 7.93 -19.12 6.94
C LYS A 27 8.61 -17.83 7.44
N LEU A 28 8.81 -16.87 6.56
CA LEU A 28 9.61 -15.66 6.85
C LEU A 28 8.83 -14.61 7.65
N ARG A 29 7.52 -14.51 7.44
CA ARG A 29 6.67 -13.44 7.98
C ARG A 29 5.30 -14.00 8.38
N PRO A 30 5.25 -14.96 9.33
CA PRO A 30 4.03 -15.71 9.67
C PRO A 30 2.98 -14.92 10.46
N VAL A 31 3.34 -13.74 10.98
CA VAL A 31 2.45 -12.86 11.76
C VAL A 31 2.30 -11.48 11.14
N ASP A 32 2.93 -11.24 9.99
CA ASP A 32 2.81 -9.99 9.26
C ASP A 32 1.72 -10.12 8.19
N PHE A 33 1.16 -8.99 7.80
CA PHE A 33 0.40 -8.86 6.56
C PHE A 33 1.25 -8.26 5.42
N SER A 34 0.74 -8.39 4.19
CA SER A 34 1.27 -7.63 3.04
C SER A 34 1.14 -6.12 3.26
N THR A 35 0.09 -5.70 3.98
CA THR A 35 -0.07 -4.33 4.47
C THR A 35 0.85 -4.10 5.67
N GLU A 36 1.80 -3.17 5.53
CA GLU A 36 2.74 -2.83 6.60
C GLU A 36 2.06 -2.21 7.82
N GLY A 37 2.62 -2.46 9.00
CA GLY A 37 2.13 -1.91 10.27
C GLY A 37 0.93 -2.66 10.87
N VAL A 38 0.38 -3.65 10.17
CA VAL A 38 -0.67 -4.54 10.68
C VAL A 38 -0.08 -5.92 10.93
N PHE A 39 -0.42 -6.50 12.08
CA PHE A 39 0.07 -7.80 12.51
C PHE A 39 -1.10 -8.70 12.91
N MET A 40 -0.84 -10.00 12.92
CA MET A 40 -1.83 -11.04 13.14
C MET A 40 -1.46 -11.91 14.34
N CYS A 41 -2.44 -12.19 15.19
CA CYS A 41 -2.34 -13.22 16.20
C CYS A 41 -3.71 -13.83 16.48
N GLY A 42 -3.70 -15.06 16.99
CA GLY A 42 -4.92 -15.71 17.45
C GLY A 42 -5.63 -16.53 16.38
N VAL A 43 -6.87 -16.90 16.70
CA VAL A 43 -7.73 -17.76 15.88
C VAL A 43 -8.26 -17.08 14.61
N ALA A 44 -8.05 -15.77 14.47
CA ALA A 44 -8.38 -15.05 13.24
C ALA A 44 -7.51 -15.49 12.05
N HIS A 45 -6.33 -16.07 12.32
CA HIS A 45 -5.45 -16.72 11.36
C HIS A 45 -5.86 -18.17 11.02
N GLY A 46 -6.87 -18.73 11.70
CA GLY A 46 -7.27 -20.13 11.57
C GLY A 46 -7.21 -20.90 12.89
N PRO A 47 -7.81 -22.11 12.95
CA PRO A 47 -7.86 -22.93 14.16
C PRO A 47 -6.44 -23.27 14.65
N LYS A 48 -6.14 -22.95 15.90
CA LYS A 48 -4.83 -23.12 16.53
C LYS A 48 -4.94 -23.47 18.00
N ASN A 49 -3.97 -24.19 18.53
CA ASN A 49 -3.91 -24.54 19.94
C ASN A 49 -3.43 -23.35 20.81
N LEU A 50 -3.49 -23.50 22.13
CA LEU A 50 -3.11 -22.44 23.06
C LEU A 50 -1.66 -22.01 22.90
N GLU A 51 -0.74 -22.96 22.77
CA GLU A 51 0.70 -22.69 22.68
C GLU A 51 1.04 -21.90 21.41
N GLU A 52 0.43 -22.25 20.28
CA GLU A 52 0.53 -21.54 19.01
C GLU A 52 0.02 -20.11 19.12
N ASN A 53 -1.13 -19.91 19.77
CA ASN A 53 -1.68 -18.58 19.99
C ASN A 53 -0.77 -17.71 20.87
N ILE A 54 -0.18 -18.29 21.93
CA ILE A 54 0.79 -17.60 22.78
C ILE A 54 2.05 -17.25 21.98
N ALA A 55 2.55 -18.18 21.17
CA ALA A 55 3.73 -17.95 20.33
C ALA A 55 3.47 -16.85 19.29
N GLN A 56 2.32 -16.86 18.62
CA GLN A 56 1.93 -15.82 17.69
C GLN A 56 1.75 -14.47 18.38
N ALA A 57 1.14 -14.42 19.57
CA ALA A 57 0.97 -13.18 20.32
C ALA A 57 2.31 -12.55 20.66
N LYS A 58 3.28 -13.36 21.12
CA LYS A 58 4.66 -12.90 21.39
C LYS A 58 5.35 -12.42 20.10
N ALA A 59 5.20 -13.15 19.00
CA ALA A 59 5.78 -12.77 17.72
C ALA A 59 5.18 -11.46 17.18
N ALA A 60 3.85 -11.31 17.20
CA ALA A 60 3.16 -10.10 16.77
C ALA A 60 3.56 -8.89 17.63
N ALA A 61 3.61 -9.05 18.96
CA ALA A 61 4.07 -8.01 19.87
C ALA A 61 5.55 -7.62 19.60
N GLY A 62 6.42 -8.60 19.37
CA GLY A 62 7.81 -8.36 19.02
C GLY A 62 7.95 -7.58 17.71
N ARG A 63 7.21 -7.97 16.66
CA ARG A 63 7.21 -7.28 15.38
C ARG A 63 6.64 -5.87 15.47
N ALA A 64 5.53 -5.67 16.17
CA ALA A 64 4.99 -4.35 16.44
C ALA A 64 6.01 -3.49 17.21
N GLY A 65 6.67 -4.06 18.21
CA GLY A 65 7.75 -3.42 18.96
C GLY A 65 8.90 -2.93 18.06
N THR A 66 9.30 -3.69 17.04
CA THR A 66 10.36 -3.25 16.11
C THR A 66 9.98 -2.04 15.26
N VAL A 67 8.68 -1.83 15.00
CA VAL A 67 8.19 -0.66 14.27
C VAL A 67 8.08 0.54 15.22
N LEU A 68 7.50 0.32 16.40
CA LEU A 68 7.31 1.35 17.43
C LEU A 68 8.62 1.87 18.03
N ALA A 69 9.67 1.04 18.05
CA ALA A 69 10.98 1.43 18.57
C ALA A 69 11.78 2.36 17.65
N LYS A 70 11.30 2.61 16.42
CA LYS A 70 11.96 3.51 15.48
C LYS A 70 11.34 4.91 15.56
N ASP A 71 12.18 5.94 15.55
CA ASP A 71 11.72 7.34 15.49
C ASP A 71 11.03 7.69 14.16
N ALA A 72 11.37 6.96 13.09
CA ALA A 72 10.80 7.14 11.76
C ALA A 72 10.71 5.81 11.01
N VAL A 73 9.72 5.71 10.13
CA VAL A 73 9.51 4.56 9.23
C VAL A 73 9.83 4.97 7.80
N THR A 74 10.61 4.15 7.12
CA THR A 74 10.91 4.32 5.70
C THR A 74 9.75 3.77 4.88
N VAL A 75 9.16 4.61 4.03
CA VAL A 75 8.12 4.20 3.08
C VAL A 75 8.77 3.88 1.73
N GLU A 76 8.25 2.89 1.01
CA GLU A 76 8.73 2.54 -0.32
C GLU A 76 8.63 3.76 -1.26
N GLY A 77 9.78 4.19 -1.81
CA GLY A 77 9.92 5.45 -2.55
C GLY A 77 9.25 5.50 -3.94
N LYS A 78 8.39 4.53 -4.27
CA LYS A 78 7.60 4.51 -5.51
C LYS A 78 6.46 5.50 -5.40
N CYS A 79 6.78 6.78 -5.40
CA CYS A 79 5.80 7.86 -5.37
C CYS A 79 5.55 8.40 -6.77
N SER A 80 4.29 8.78 -7.03
CA SER A 80 3.94 9.51 -8.24
C SER A 80 4.44 10.94 -8.16
N VAL A 81 4.97 11.45 -9.28
CA VAL A 81 5.45 12.82 -9.44
C VAL A 81 4.72 13.52 -10.57
N VAL A 82 4.48 14.82 -10.41
CA VAL A 82 3.77 15.64 -11.39
C VAL A 82 4.76 16.57 -12.09
N ASN A 83 4.78 16.51 -13.42
CA ASN A 83 5.39 17.51 -14.27
C ASN A 83 4.46 18.73 -14.39
N LYS A 84 4.86 19.81 -13.72
CA LYS A 84 4.09 21.06 -13.65
C LYS A 84 3.88 21.73 -15.00
N THR A 85 4.76 21.54 -15.99
CA THR A 85 4.64 22.19 -17.30
C THR A 85 3.63 21.49 -18.22
N LYS A 86 3.44 20.18 -18.04
CA LYS A 86 2.47 19.38 -18.81
C LYS A 86 1.09 19.32 -18.15
N CYS A 87 1.02 19.54 -16.84
CA CYS A 87 -0.21 19.39 -16.07
C CYS A 87 -1.25 20.45 -16.46
N THR A 88 -2.49 20.01 -16.70
CA THR A 88 -3.62 20.90 -17.02
C THR A 88 -4.60 21.09 -15.85
N ALA A 89 -4.28 20.56 -14.66
CA ALA A 89 -5.15 20.59 -13.47
C ALA A 89 -6.59 20.09 -13.72
N CYS A 90 -6.76 19.08 -14.58
CA CYS A 90 -8.08 18.53 -14.91
C CYS A 90 -8.81 17.82 -13.74
N GLY A 91 -8.11 17.44 -12.67
CA GLY A 91 -8.71 16.81 -11.47
C GLY A 91 -8.91 15.30 -11.54
N LEU A 92 -8.70 14.66 -12.70
CA LEU A 92 -8.93 13.21 -12.82
C LEU A 92 -8.03 12.39 -11.87
N CYS A 93 -6.78 12.81 -11.68
CA CYS A 93 -5.82 12.13 -10.81
C CYS A 93 -6.21 12.15 -9.32
N GLU A 94 -6.91 13.20 -8.88
CA GLU A 94 -7.42 13.35 -7.51
C GLU A 94 -8.59 12.38 -7.27
N LEU A 95 -9.50 12.28 -8.24
CA LEU A 95 -10.66 11.38 -8.16
C LEU A 95 -10.28 9.89 -8.11
N VAL A 96 -9.27 9.48 -8.91
CA VAL A 96 -8.90 8.06 -9.04
C VAL A 96 -7.97 7.58 -7.92
N CYS A 97 -7.51 8.45 -7.02
CA CYS A 97 -6.53 8.05 -6.00
C CYS A 97 -7.21 7.37 -4.80
N PRO A 98 -7.06 6.04 -4.60
CA PRO A 98 -7.72 5.33 -3.50
C PRO A 98 -7.13 5.67 -2.13
N ALA A 99 -5.93 6.25 -2.11
CA ALA A 99 -5.24 6.69 -0.90
C ALA A 99 -5.49 8.18 -0.58
N GLY A 100 -6.18 8.92 -1.46
CA GLY A 100 -6.36 10.37 -1.30
C GLY A 100 -5.05 11.15 -1.31
N ALA A 101 -4.02 10.63 -1.98
CA ALA A 101 -2.68 11.20 -1.96
C ALA A 101 -2.47 12.34 -2.97
N VAL A 102 -3.43 12.60 -3.87
CA VAL A 102 -3.31 13.60 -4.93
C VAL A 102 -4.35 14.67 -4.72
N THR A 103 -3.93 15.94 -4.76
CA THR A 103 -4.81 17.11 -4.65
C THR A 103 -4.51 18.09 -5.79
N VAL A 104 -5.53 18.74 -6.35
CA VAL A 104 -5.31 19.78 -7.36
C VAL A 104 -5.25 21.16 -6.74
N ASP A 105 -4.09 21.80 -6.84
CA ASP A 105 -3.93 23.22 -6.53
C ASP A 105 -4.53 24.05 -7.67
N ARG A 106 -5.63 24.74 -7.38
CA ARG A 106 -6.38 25.56 -8.34
C ARG A 106 -5.73 26.91 -8.61
N GLU A 107 -4.93 27.42 -7.67
CA GLU A 107 -4.23 28.69 -7.84
C GLU A 107 -3.04 28.50 -8.79
N GLN A 108 -2.23 27.49 -8.52
CA GLN A 108 -1.07 27.15 -9.34
C GLN A 108 -1.43 26.34 -10.59
N LYS A 109 -2.70 25.90 -10.70
CA LYS A 109 -3.22 25.07 -11.79
C LYS A 109 -2.38 23.81 -12.02
N VAL A 110 -1.94 23.16 -10.93
CA VAL A 110 -1.16 21.92 -10.98
C VAL A 110 -1.66 20.90 -9.96
N ALA A 111 -1.51 19.62 -10.27
CA ALA A 111 -1.71 18.56 -9.29
C ALA A 111 -0.47 18.46 -8.36
N VAL A 112 -0.71 18.18 -7.10
CA VAL A 112 0.31 17.97 -6.06
C VAL A 112 0.08 16.60 -5.43
N VAL A 113 1.17 15.85 -5.24
CA VAL A 113 1.13 14.52 -4.62
C VAL A 113 1.72 14.62 -3.22
N ASN A 114 0.98 14.17 -2.22
CA ASN A 114 1.49 13.94 -0.89
C ASN A 114 2.26 12.60 -0.87
N GLU A 115 3.58 12.69 -0.83
CA GLU A 115 4.47 11.52 -0.86
C GLU A 115 4.23 10.57 0.33
N ALA A 116 3.83 11.08 1.50
CA ALA A 116 3.58 10.25 2.69
C ALA A 116 2.33 9.37 2.55
N LEU A 117 1.32 9.81 1.80
CA LEU A 117 0.08 9.06 1.56
C LEU A 117 0.16 8.17 0.31
N CYS A 118 1.06 8.49 -0.63
CA CYS A 118 1.16 7.78 -1.88
C CYS A 118 1.61 6.32 -1.66
N LYS A 119 0.80 5.37 -2.13
CA LYS A 119 1.12 3.92 -2.08
C LYS A 119 1.72 3.38 -3.38
N GLY A 120 2.03 4.25 -4.34
CA GLY A 120 2.70 3.86 -5.58
C GLY A 120 1.91 2.97 -6.55
N CYS A 121 0.58 2.92 -6.45
CA CYS A 121 -0.25 2.05 -7.29
C CYS A 121 -0.30 2.41 -8.78
N GLY A 122 0.14 3.62 -9.18
CA GLY A 122 0.17 4.05 -10.59
C GLY A 122 -1.18 4.44 -11.21
N ALA A 123 -2.32 4.32 -10.51
CA ALA A 123 -3.64 4.61 -11.07
C ALA A 123 -3.78 6.04 -11.65
N CYS A 124 -3.17 7.03 -10.98
CA CYS A 124 -3.17 8.41 -11.44
C CYS A 124 -2.29 8.63 -12.68
N VAL A 125 -1.18 7.89 -12.82
CA VAL A 125 -0.28 7.93 -13.97
C VAL A 125 -1.00 7.38 -15.20
N ALA A 126 -1.56 6.17 -15.09
CA ALA A 126 -2.31 5.53 -16.17
C ALA A 126 -3.53 6.36 -16.65
N SER A 127 -4.15 7.11 -15.74
CA SER A 127 -5.31 7.96 -16.07
C SER A 127 -4.94 9.35 -16.61
N CYS A 128 -3.65 9.73 -16.58
CA CYS A 128 -3.23 11.09 -16.91
C CYS A 128 -3.23 11.34 -18.42
N ARG A 129 -4.30 11.97 -18.93
CA ARG A 129 -4.46 12.24 -20.37
C ARG A 129 -3.38 13.13 -20.99
N CYS A 130 -2.76 14.00 -20.19
CA CYS A 130 -1.70 14.90 -20.65
C CYS A 130 -0.27 14.33 -20.43
N GLY A 131 -0.15 13.11 -19.91
CA GLY A 131 1.17 12.50 -19.62
C GLY A 131 2.01 13.32 -18.65
N ALA A 132 1.36 14.02 -17.72
CA ALA A 132 2.03 14.89 -16.74
C ALA A 132 2.45 14.13 -15.47
N LEU A 133 1.85 12.98 -15.19
CA LEU A 133 2.17 12.16 -14.02
C LEU A 133 3.11 11.03 -14.40
N ASN A 134 4.09 10.74 -13.54
CA ASN A 134 5.01 9.63 -13.72
C ASN A 134 5.23 8.89 -12.38
N LEU A 135 5.57 7.61 -12.39
CA LEU A 135 5.80 6.81 -11.18
C LEU A 135 7.30 6.53 -10.99
N LYS A 136 7.88 6.99 -9.88
CA LYS A 136 9.30 6.73 -9.55
C LYS A 136 9.55 5.21 -9.55
N GLY A 137 10.54 4.76 -10.33
CA GLY A 137 10.93 3.35 -10.45
C GLY A 137 10.08 2.50 -11.39
N CYS A 138 9.09 3.10 -12.06
CA CYS A 138 8.32 2.50 -13.14
C CYS A 138 7.89 3.61 -14.11
N THR A 139 8.85 4.38 -14.60
CA THR A 139 8.54 5.53 -15.45
C THR A 139 8.14 5.11 -16.86
N ASP A 140 7.44 5.97 -17.58
CA ASP A 140 7.09 5.71 -19.00
C ASP A 140 8.33 5.34 -19.82
N GLU A 141 9.45 6.03 -19.61
CA GLU A 141 10.72 5.73 -20.28
C GLU A 141 11.28 4.36 -19.89
N GLN A 142 11.19 3.99 -18.61
CA GLN A 142 11.63 2.69 -18.12
C GLN A 142 10.75 1.56 -18.67
N LEU A 143 9.44 1.78 -18.76
CA LEU A 143 8.49 0.85 -19.34
C LEU A 143 8.75 0.64 -20.83
N MET A 144 8.95 1.72 -21.58
CA MET A 144 9.27 1.64 -23.01
C MET A 144 10.60 0.91 -23.23
N ALA A 145 11.62 1.17 -22.41
CA ALA A 145 12.90 0.46 -22.49
C ALA A 145 12.74 -1.07 -22.26
N VAL A 146 11.84 -1.49 -21.36
CA VAL A 146 11.54 -2.91 -21.15
C VAL A 146 10.84 -3.52 -22.37
N LEU A 147 9.93 -2.79 -23.00
CA LEU A 147 9.22 -3.26 -24.21
C LEU A 147 10.14 -3.38 -25.42
N GLU A 148 11.07 -2.45 -25.60
CA GLU A 148 12.05 -2.46 -26.70
C GLU A 148 13.11 -3.55 -26.54
N ALA A 149 13.29 -4.08 -25.32
CA ALA A 149 14.24 -5.14 -25.03
C ALA A 149 13.71 -6.56 -25.30
N VAL A 150 12.43 -6.70 -25.67
CA VAL A 150 11.77 -7.98 -26.02
C VAL A 150 11.72 -8.14 -27.53
#